data_AF-A0A5R9KEU4-F1
#
_entry.id   AF-A0A5R9KEU4-F1
#
_cell.length_a   1.000
_cell.length_b   1.000
_cell.length_c   1.000
_cell.angle_alpha   90.00
_cell.angle_beta   90.00
_cell.angle_gamma   90.00
#
_symmetry.space_group_name_H-M   'P 1'
#
loop_
_entity.id
_entity.type
_entity.pdbx_description
1 polymer ?
#
loop_
_entity_poly.entity_id
_entity_poly.type
_entity_poly.pdbx_seq_one_letter_code
_entity_poly.pdbx_strand_id
1 'polypeptide(L)'
;MKEAADFTPSTKTNDWESLQVAYIASGNPEEDRRLAALAREKGQVVYLRDLPQESDVRFSQLSAPSLPVSNDNISAATRTKTPLTWETVQQKIWAATIRKRSRTEVAVNIFSAIALMIVGHLLFTFFTYDRLTVLWNELELNETFFYYVLGGFVAQMIDGALGMAYGVTAATFLLTLGVPPSAVSASVHTSEIFTSGVSGYMHLKFGNVNSKLFKKILFPGVIGAITGAYLLSSLEHYIYIIKPLVAVYTLILGILIIQKALKKRIEKRPFTKIGWLAMAGGTLDSIGGGGWGPIVTSTLIARGRHPKYTIGSVNLAEFFVSLASSVTFISIIGFSHWKVVLGLILGGMVAAPIAANLSRRLPIKTMMIMVGTIVVIVSLRIIYMVLFSD
;
A
#
# COMPACT_ATOMS: atom_id res chain seq x y z
N MET A 1 12.63 6.22 -17.94
CA MET A 1 11.61 6.39 -19.00
C MET A 1 11.02 7.81 -19.09
N LYS A 2 11.38 8.78 -18.22
CA LYS A 2 10.78 10.12 -18.26
C LYS A 2 11.61 11.19 -19.02
N GLU A 3 12.85 10.89 -19.39
CA GLU A 3 13.72 11.81 -20.14
C GLU A 3 13.71 11.60 -21.67
N ALA A 4 13.07 10.53 -22.17
CA ALA A 4 13.04 10.23 -23.61
C ALA A 4 11.81 10.80 -24.33
N ALA A 5 10.91 11.49 -23.62
CA ALA A 5 9.63 11.95 -24.18
C ALA A 5 9.67 13.39 -24.73
N ASP A 6 10.73 14.15 -24.45
CA ASP A 6 10.83 15.57 -24.83
C ASP A 6 11.71 15.79 -26.08
N PHE A 7 12.16 14.72 -26.75
CA PHE A 7 12.85 14.81 -28.04
C PHE A 7 11.87 14.45 -29.16
N THR A 8 10.97 15.37 -29.51
CA THR A 8 10.37 15.36 -30.85
C THR A 8 11.33 16.07 -31.80
N PRO A 9 11.97 15.37 -32.77
CA PRO A 9 12.84 16.02 -33.73
C PRO A 9 12.02 16.94 -34.64
N SER A 10 12.58 18.11 -34.93
CA SER A 10 12.04 19.12 -35.82
C SER A 10 11.56 18.56 -37.16
N THR A 11 10.41 19.04 -37.61
CA THR A 11 9.82 18.86 -38.94
C THR A 11 10.80 19.22 -40.05
N LYS A 12 11.50 18.24 -40.60
CA LYS A 12 12.01 18.22 -41.98
C LYS A 12 11.83 16.82 -42.54
N THR A 13 11.20 16.77 -43.71
CA THR A 13 10.96 15.62 -44.59
C THR A 13 11.87 14.43 -44.33
N ASN A 14 11.33 13.35 -43.78
CA ASN A 14 11.92 12.02 -43.77
C ASN A 14 10.78 11.01 -43.93
N ASP A 15 10.88 10.13 -44.93
CA ASP A 15 10.04 8.94 -45.06
C ASP A 15 10.28 8.04 -43.84
N TRP A 16 9.32 8.00 -42.93
CA TRP A 16 9.39 7.15 -41.75
C TRP A 16 8.77 5.78 -42.04
N GLU A 17 9.60 4.76 -42.19
CA GLU A 17 9.13 3.37 -42.24
C GLU A 17 8.86 2.85 -40.81
N SER A 18 7.65 2.33 -40.58
CA SER A 18 7.35 1.62 -39.34
C SER A 18 8.06 0.25 -39.32
N LEU A 19 8.89 0.01 -38.30
CA LEU A 19 9.66 -1.23 -38.14
C LEU A 19 9.06 -2.09 -37.03
N GLN A 20 8.82 -3.37 -37.28
CA GLN A 20 8.51 -4.33 -36.22
C GLN A 20 9.81 -4.86 -35.60
N VAL A 21 10.05 -4.50 -34.34
CA VAL A 21 11.28 -4.86 -33.61
C VAL A 21 10.98 -5.87 -32.51
N ALA A 22 11.75 -6.97 -32.48
CA ALA A 22 11.76 -7.92 -31.38
C ALA A 22 12.93 -7.60 -30.42
N TYR A 23 12.60 -7.13 -29.22
CA TYR A 23 13.57 -6.89 -28.14
C TYR A 23 13.67 -8.13 -27.25
N ILE A 24 14.85 -8.76 -27.20
CA ILE A 24 15.07 -10.03 -26.51
C ILE A 24 16.17 -9.85 -25.45
N ALA A 25 15.85 -10.23 -24.21
CA ALA A 25 16.73 -10.12 -23.04
C ALA A 25 16.33 -11.15 -21.97
N SER A 26 16.43 -12.44 -22.28
CA SER A 26 16.08 -13.51 -21.33
C SER A 26 17.18 -13.74 -20.29
N GLY A 27 18.41 -13.28 -20.55
CA GLY A 27 19.58 -13.54 -19.72
C GLY A 27 20.22 -14.93 -19.96
N ASN A 28 19.68 -15.72 -20.89
CA ASN A 28 20.26 -16.98 -21.36
C ASN A 28 20.62 -16.87 -22.86
N PRO A 29 21.91 -16.93 -23.24
CA PRO A 29 22.36 -16.78 -24.63
C PRO A 29 21.74 -17.78 -25.63
N GLU A 30 21.49 -19.03 -25.22
CA GLU A 30 20.91 -20.04 -26.12
C GLU A 30 19.43 -19.77 -26.41
N GLU A 31 18.69 -19.35 -25.39
CA GLU A 31 17.28 -19.02 -25.52
C GLU A 31 17.08 -17.72 -26.30
N ASP A 32 17.95 -16.74 -26.09
CA ASP A 32 17.97 -15.49 -26.86
C ASP A 32 18.21 -15.75 -28.36
N ARG A 33 19.13 -16.65 -28.72
CA ARG A 33 19.34 -17.08 -30.12
C ARG A 33 18.14 -17.80 -30.71
N ARG A 34 17.48 -18.68 -29.93
CA ARG A 34 16.27 -19.40 -30.38
C ARG A 34 15.12 -18.43 -30.66
N LEU A 35 14.88 -17.48 -29.76
CA LEU A 35 13.85 -16.46 -29.91
C LEU A 35 14.18 -15.50 -31.05
N ALA A 36 15.46 -15.17 -31.25
CA ALA A 36 15.92 -14.38 -32.39
C ALA A 36 15.63 -15.08 -33.73
N ALA A 37 15.87 -16.39 -33.84
CA ALA A 37 15.55 -17.16 -35.04
C ALA A 37 14.04 -17.12 -35.37
N LEU A 38 13.19 -17.34 -34.37
CA LEU A 38 11.72 -17.27 -34.52
C LEU A 38 11.21 -15.88 -34.89
N ALA A 39 11.84 -14.83 -34.35
CA ALA A 39 11.49 -13.45 -34.67
C ALA A 39 11.90 -13.08 -36.11
N ARG A 40 13.08 -13.52 -36.55
CA ARG A 40 13.56 -13.35 -37.93
C ARG A 40 12.68 -14.07 -38.95
N GLU A 41 12.22 -15.28 -38.64
CA GLU A 41 11.28 -16.04 -39.48
C GLU A 41 9.95 -15.28 -39.69
N LYS A 42 9.54 -14.47 -38.71
CA LYS A 42 8.35 -13.60 -38.78
C LYS A 42 8.61 -12.25 -39.43
N GLY A 43 9.79 -12.05 -40.04
CA GLY A 43 10.17 -10.80 -40.69
C GLY A 43 10.40 -9.63 -39.73
N GLN A 44 10.61 -9.91 -38.44
CA GLN A 44 10.89 -8.88 -37.44
C GLN A 44 12.40 -8.61 -37.36
N VAL A 45 12.75 -7.36 -37.10
CA VAL A 45 14.15 -6.96 -36.89
C VAL A 45 14.50 -7.19 -35.43
N VAL A 46 15.58 -7.90 -35.15
CA VAL A 46 15.91 -8.39 -33.81
C VAL A 46 17.00 -7.56 -33.15
N TYR A 47 16.75 -7.16 -31.91
CA TYR A 47 17.73 -6.58 -31.01
C TYR A 47 17.93 -7.48 -29.78
N LEU A 48 19.14 -8.03 -29.67
CA LEU A 48 19.58 -8.88 -28.56
C LEU A 48 20.38 -8.01 -27.58
N ARG A 49 19.83 -7.77 -26.39
CA ARG A 49 20.49 -6.92 -25.38
C ARG A 49 21.81 -7.51 -24.89
N ASP A 50 21.82 -8.82 -24.66
CA ASP A 50 22.94 -9.52 -24.05
C ASP A 50 23.95 -10.03 -25.08
N LEU A 51 23.57 -10.05 -26.38
CA LEU A 51 24.41 -10.38 -27.54
C LEU A 51 24.34 -9.28 -28.61
N PRO A 52 24.83 -8.07 -28.33
CA PRO A 52 24.67 -6.91 -29.23
C PRO A 52 25.35 -7.09 -30.59
N GLN A 53 26.39 -7.92 -30.68
CA GLN A 53 27.07 -8.25 -31.95
C GLN A 53 26.24 -9.17 -32.86
N GLU A 54 25.32 -9.96 -32.30
CA GLU A 54 24.41 -10.86 -33.03
C GLU A 54 23.05 -10.19 -33.35
N SER A 55 22.90 -8.91 -32.99
CA SER A 55 21.73 -8.10 -33.36
C SER A 55 21.79 -7.71 -34.83
N ASP A 56 20.63 -7.44 -35.43
CA ASP A 56 20.59 -7.10 -36.85
C ASP A 56 21.33 -5.78 -37.13
N VAL A 57 21.90 -5.66 -38.34
CA VAL A 57 22.81 -4.58 -38.75
C VAL A 57 22.25 -3.17 -38.51
N ARG A 58 20.92 -3.01 -38.55
CA ARG A 58 20.25 -1.73 -38.23
C ARG A 58 20.51 -1.23 -36.79
N PHE A 59 20.96 -2.09 -35.89
CA PHE A 59 21.35 -1.75 -34.52
C PHE A 59 22.87 -1.71 -34.29
N SER A 60 23.67 -2.05 -35.30
CA SER A 60 25.15 -2.06 -35.22
C SER A 60 25.75 -0.66 -34.98
N GLN A 61 25.06 0.40 -35.42
CA GLN A 61 25.46 1.81 -35.21
C GLN A 61 25.10 2.36 -33.82
N LEU A 62 24.36 1.63 -33.00
CA LEU A 62 24.15 1.98 -31.58
C LEU A 62 25.29 1.52 -30.68
N SER A 63 26.32 0.88 -31.26
CA SER A 63 27.60 0.65 -30.60
C SER A 63 28.24 2.01 -30.32
N ALA A 64 28.38 2.34 -29.03
CA ALA A 64 28.91 3.61 -28.54
C ALA A 64 30.22 4.04 -29.25
N PRO A 65 30.52 5.35 -29.36
CA PRO A 65 31.77 5.82 -29.94
C PRO A 65 32.96 5.18 -29.22
N SER A 66 33.86 4.57 -29.99
CA SER A 66 35.12 4.02 -29.50
C SER A 66 35.98 5.13 -28.89
N LEU A 67 36.07 5.17 -27.56
CA LEU A 67 37.13 5.87 -26.86
C LEU A 67 38.48 5.18 -27.18
N PRO A 68 39.60 5.92 -27.24
CA PRO A 68 40.89 5.37 -27.62
C PRO A 68 41.32 4.28 -26.64
N VAL A 69 41.71 3.14 -27.22
CA VAL A 69 42.15 1.93 -26.52
C VAL A 69 43.50 2.22 -25.85
N SER A 70 43.50 2.40 -24.53
CA SER A 70 44.65 2.11 -23.71
C SER A 70 44.73 0.60 -23.52
N ASN A 71 45.82 -0.01 -23.99
CA ASN A 71 46.15 -1.41 -23.77
C ASN A 71 46.26 -1.68 -22.27
N ASP A 72 45.22 -2.21 -21.66
CA ASP A 72 45.33 -2.98 -20.41
C ASP A 72 44.51 -4.26 -20.57
N ASN A 73 45.20 -5.38 -20.37
CA ASN A 73 44.72 -6.74 -20.53
C ASN A 73 43.41 -6.98 -19.75
N ILE A 74 42.29 -7.11 -20.46
CA ILE A 74 41.01 -7.49 -19.85
C ILE A 74 40.94 -9.02 -19.80
N SER A 75 41.35 -9.58 -18.66
CA SER A 75 40.88 -10.87 -18.20
C SER A 75 39.35 -10.86 -18.10
N ALA A 76 38.70 -11.88 -18.68
CA ALA A 76 37.27 -12.09 -18.65
C ALA A 76 36.68 -11.94 -17.23
N ALA A 77 35.97 -10.83 -16.99
CA ALA A 77 35.37 -10.52 -15.70
C ALA A 77 34.05 -11.31 -15.53
N THR A 78 34.18 -12.50 -14.95
CA THR A 78 33.10 -13.21 -14.26
C THR A 78 32.46 -12.21 -13.27
N ARG A 79 31.16 -11.93 -13.40
CA ARG A 79 30.41 -11.09 -12.44
C ARG A 79 30.30 -11.80 -11.09
N THR A 80 31.38 -11.82 -10.31
CA THR A 80 31.33 -12.10 -8.88
C THR A 80 30.71 -10.88 -8.19
N LYS A 81 29.54 -11.06 -7.57
CA LYS A 81 28.97 -10.05 -6.66
C LYS A 81 30.05 -9.70 -5.65
N THR A 82 30.50 -8.44 -5.64
CA THR A 82 31.51 -7.97 -4.69
C THR A 82 31.02 -8.28 -3.27
N PRO A 83 31.84 -8.96 -2.44
CA PRO A 83 31.44 -9.29 -1.08
C PRO A 83 31.17 -7.99 -0.31
N LEU A 84 30.13 -8.03 0.53
CA LEU A 84 29.68 -6.89 1.32
C LEU A 84 30.66 -6.67 2.49
N THR A 85 31.80 -6.04 2.20
CA THR A 85 32.82 -5.68 3.18
C THR A 85 32.60 -4.27 3.71
N TRP A 86 33.13 -3.97 4.91
CA TRP A 86 32.99 -2.66 5.53
C TRP A 86 33.53 -1.51 4.67
N GLU A 87 34.59 -1.79 3.90
CA GLU A 87 35.19 -0.84 2.96
C GLU A 87 34.26 -0.53 1.77
N THR A 88 33.60 -1.55 1.19
CA THR A 88 32.63 -1.33 0.10
C THR A 88 31.37 -0.58 0.57
N VAL A 89 30.97 -0.78 1.83
CA VAL A 89 29.90 0.00 2.46
C VAL A 89 30.32 1.45 2.67
N GLN A 90 31.52 1.71 3.21
CA GLN A 90 32.04 3.06 3.36
C GLN A 90 32.16 3.78 2.02
N GLN A 91 32.71 3.14 0.98
CA GLN A 91 32.81 3.73 -0.36
C GLN A 91 31.43 4.06 -0.94
N LYS A 92 30.43 3.19 -0.77
CA LYS A 92 29.05 3.48 -1.21
C LYS A 92 28.44 4.66 -0.46
N ILE A 93 28.67 4.76 0.85
CA ILE A 93 28.19 5.88 1.68
C ILE A 93 28.88 7.19 1.25
N TRP A 94 30.21 7.17 1.07
CA TRP A 94 30.98 8.33 0.62
C TRP A 94 30.54 8.79 -0.78
N ALA A 95 30.39 7.86 -1.74
CA ALA A 95 29.91 8.16 -3.08
C ALA A 95 28.47 8.71 -3.07
N ALA A 96 27.59 8.20 -2.21
CA ALA A 96 26.23 8.72 -2.03
C ALA A 96 26.20 10.12 -1.37
N THR A 97 27.24 10.46 -0.62
CA THR A 97 27.38 11.75 0.06
C THR A 97 27.89 12.85 -0.89
N ILE A 98 28.88 12.55 -1.75
CA ILE A 98 29.44 13.52 -2.70
C ILE A 98 28.53 13.74 -3.93
N ARG A 99 27.62 12.79 -4.23
CA ARG A 99 26.76 12.89 -5.42
C ARG A 99 26.05 14.25 -5.48
N LYS A 100 26.22 14.99 -6.58
CA LYS A 100 25.47 16.24 -6.85
C LYS A 100 23.97 15.96 -6.76
N ARG A 101 23.31 16.57 -5.77
CA ARG A 101 21.87 16.43 -5.53
C ARG A 101 21.09 17.52 -6.26
N SER A 102 19.90 17.17 -6.75
CA SER A 102 18.98 18.17 -7.33
C SER A 102 18.46 19.12 -6.24
N ARG A 103 18.13 20.38 -6.60
CA ARG A 103 17.49 21.34 -5.69
C ARG A 103 16.22 20.79 -5.05
N THR A 104 15.46 19.97 -5.79
CA THR A 104 14.26 19.30 -5.28
C THR A 104 14.58 18.24 -4.24
N GLU A 105 15.64 17.45 -4.43
CA GLU A 105 16.09 16.44 -3.46
C GLU A 105 16.60 17.10 -2.19
N VAL A 106 17.32 18.21 -2.29
CA VAL A 106 17.77 18.98 -1.13
C VAL A 106 16.58 19.52 -0.33
N ALA A 107 15.61 20.14 -1.01
CA ALA A 107 14.40 20.65 -0.36
C ALA A 107 13.59 19.53 0.34
N VAL A 108 13.44 18.37 -0.32
CA VAL A 108 12.76 17.20 0.27
C VAL A 108 13.52 16.67 1.49
N ASN A 109 14.85 16.61 1.45
CA ASN A 109 15.65 16.15 2.59
C ASN A 109 15.55 17.11 3.79
N ILE A 110 15.62 18.42 3.54
CA ILE A 110 15.47 19.44 4.59
C ILE A 110 14.07 19.35 5.22
N PHE A 111 13.03 19.28 4.39
CA PHE A 111 11.65 19.13 4.87
C PHE A 111 11.47 17.84 5.68
N SER A 112 12.02 16.73 5.20
CA SER A 112 11.97 15.44 5.90
C SER A 112 12.72 15.48 7.22
N ALA A 113 13.87 16.17 7.30
CA ALA A 113 14.63 16.35 8.54
C ALA A 113 13.85 17.17 9.56
N ILE A 114 13.20 18.26 9.14
CA ILE A 114 12.33 19.07 10.02
C ILE A 114 11.13 18.25 10.50
N ALA A 115 10.47 17.53 9.59
CA ALA A 115 9.35 16.65 9.94
C ALA A 115 9.77 15.57 10.94
N LEU A 116 10.91 14.91 10.73
CA LEU A 116 11.47 13.92 11.66
C LEU A 116 11.85 14.54 13.00
N MET A 117 12.38 15.77 13.02
CA MET A 117 12.68 16.48 14.26
C MET A 117 11.41 16.78 15.06
N ILE A 118 10.34 17.25 14.40
CA ILE A 118 9.05 17.51 15.06
C ILE A 118 8.44 16.20 15.58
N VAL A 119 8.37 15.17 14.74
CA VAL A 119 7.84 13.86 15.12
C VAL A 119 8.66 13.25 16.26
N GLY A 120 9.99 13.33 16.19
CA GLY A 120 10.91 12.87 17.23
C GLY A 120 10.70 13.63 18.53
N HIS A 121 10.65 14.96 18.49
CA HIS A 121 10.39 15.80 19.66
C HIS A 121 9.05 15.46 20.32
N LEU A 122 7.98 15.32 19.52
CA LEU A 122 6.67 14.90 20.03
C LEU A 122 6.72 13.50 20.63
N LEU A 123 7.37 12.54 19.98
CA LEU A 123 7.56 11.18 20.49
C LEU A 123 8.30 11.20 21.84
N PHE A 124 9.44 11.88 21.94
CA PHE A 124 10.23 11.92 23.18
C PHE A 124 9.54 12.73 24.29
N THR A 125 8.74 13.73 23.93
CA THR A 125 7.91 14.46 24.91
C THR A 125 6.77 13.59 25.43
N PHE A 126 6.21 12.73 24.58
CA PHE A 126 5.07 11.89 24.95
C PHE A 126 5.48 10.58 25.64
N PHE A 127 6.60 9.97 25.23
CA PHE A 127 7.19 8.74 25.76
C PHE A 127 8.39 9.05 26.67
N THR A 128 8.14 9.70 27.79
CA THR A 128 9.12 9.82 28.88
C THR A 128 9.37 8.48 29.56
N TYR A 129 10.54 8.31 30.19
CA TYR A 129 10.91 7.09 30.92
C TYR A 129 9.84 6.69 31.96
N ASP A 130 9.31 7.67 32.69
CA ASP A 130 8.26 7.43 33.68
C ASP A 130 6.96 6.92 33.05
N ARG A 131 6.58 7.43 31.88
CA ARG A 131 5.39 6.94 31.16
C ARG A 131 5.60 5.55 30.58
N LEU A 132 6.80 5.27 30.07
CA LEU A 132 7.15 3.94 29.56
C LEU A 132 7.17 2.89 30.68
N THR A 133 7.67 3.23 31.86
CA THR A 133 7.65 2.32 33.02
C THR A 133 6.23 2.10 33.54
N VAL A 134 5.38 3.13 33.58
CA VAL A 134 3.95 2.96 33.87
C VAL A 134 3.27 2.05 32.84
N LEU A 135 3.47 2.31 31.53
CA LEU A 135 2.91 1.46 30.46
C LEU A 135 3.38 0.00 30.58
N TRP A 136 4.65 -0.22 30.92
CA TRP A 136 5.21 -1.56 31.13
C TRP A 136 4.56 -2.27 32.33
N ASN A 137 4.38 -1.56 33.43
CA ASN A 137 3.77 -2.10 34.64
C ASN A 137 2.25 -2.32 34.48
N GLU A 138 1.58 -1.52 33.66
CA GLU A 138 0.17 -1.69 33.29
C GLU A 138 -0.04 -2.75 32.19
N LEU A 139 1.02 -3.23 31.55
CA LEU A 139 0.93 -4.26 30.50
C LEU A 139 0.62 -5.62 31.12
N GLU A 140 -0.66 -5.86 31.34
CA GLU A 140 -1.18 -7.17 31.70
C GLU A 140 -1.28 -8.04 30.44
N LEU A 141 -0.40 -9.03 30.32
CA LEU A 141 -0.46 -10.07 29.29
C LEU A 141 -1.54 -11.10 29.63
N ASN A 142 -2.80 -10.64 29.65
CA ASN A 142 -3.97 -11.47 29.88
C ASN A 142 -4.52 -12.09 28.58
N GLU A 143 -5.48 -13.00 28.70
CA GLU A 143 -6.12 -13.66 27.55
C GLU A 143 -6.68 -12.65 26.54
N THR A 144 -7.27 -11.55 27.04
CA THR A 144 -7.84 -10.49 26.21
C THR A 144 -6.78 -9.82 25.32
N PHE A 145 -5.57 -9.59 25.84
CA PHE A 145 -4.47 -9.05 25.05
C PHE A 145 -4.08 -10.01 23.91
N PHE A 146 -3.99 -11.32 24.18
CA PHE A 146 -3.70 -12.31 23.15
C PHE A 146 -4.83 -12.42 22.11
N TYR A 147 -6.09 -12.17 22.48
CA TYR A 147 -7.15 -12.02 21.49
C TYR A 147 -6.92 -10.82 20.58
N TYR A 148 -6.48 -9.66 21.09
CA TYR A 148 -6.13 -8.51 20.23
C TYR A 148 -4.99 -8.83 19.27
N VAL A 149 -3.96 -9.56 19.74
CA VAL A 149 -2.87 -10.07 18.88
C VAL A 149 -3.42 -11.00 17.80
N LEU A 150 -4.29 -11.94 18.16
CA LEU A 150 -4.93 -12.83 17.19
C LEU A 150 -5.78 -12.05 16.17
N GLY A 151 -6.51 -11.04 16.62
CA GLY A 151 -7.30 -10.15 15.77
C GLY A 151 -6.44 -9.44 14.73
N GLY A 152 -5.33 -8.83 15.15
CA GLY A 152 -4.37 -8.19 14.25
C GLY A 152 -3.72 -9.17 13.28
N PHE A 153 -3.38 -10.37 13.78
CA PHE A 153 -2.81 -11.44 12.95
C PHE A 153 -3.79 -11.88 11.85
N VAL A 154 -5.04 -12.19 12.21
CA VAL A 154 -6.09 -12.62 11.27
C VAL A 154 -6.40 -11.51 10.27
N ALA A 155 -6.56 -10.28 10.75
CA ALA A 155 -6.79 -9.11 9.90
C ALA A 155 -5.69 -8.94 8.86
N GLN A 156 -4.42 -9.02 9.27
CA GLN A 156 -3.30 -8.86 8.35
C GLN A 156 -3.07 -10.08 7.46
N MET A 157 -3.42 -11.30 7.89
CA MET A 157 -3.40 -12.48 7.03
C MET A 157 -4.40 -12.34 5.87
N ILE A 158 -5.60 -11.85 6.19
CA ILE A 158 -6.63 -11.56 5.19
C ILE A 158 -6.19 -10.40 4.29
N ASP A 159 -5.67 -9.34 4.89
CA ASP A 159 -5.23 -8.17 4.14
C ASP A 159 -4.02 -8.45 3.25
N GLY A 160 -3.02 -9.18 3.72
CA GLY A 160 -1.87 -9.54 2.88
C GLY A 160 -2.25 -10.44 1.69
N ALA A 161 -3.40 -11.13 1.76
CA ALA A 161 -3.95 -11.90 0.65
C ALA A 161 -4.85 -11.09 -0.29
N LEU A 162 -5.62 -10.11 0.23
CA LEU A 162 -6.64 -9.35 -0.52
C LEU A 162 -6.21 -7.92 -0.89
N GLY A 163 -5.35 -7.30 -0.09
CA GLY A 163 -4.81 -5.94 -0.18
C GLY A 163 -5.83 -4.84 0.08
N MET A 164 -6.86 -5.09 0.90
CA MET A 164 -8.01 -4.17 1.07
C MET A 164 -8.94 -4.48 2.25
N ALA A 165 -8.59 -5.35 3.19
CA ALA A 165 -9.54 -5.94 4.15
C ALA A 165 -9.07 -5.95 5.61
N TYR A 166 -7.94 -5.31 5.91
CA TYR A 166 -7.44 -5.20 7.29
C TYR A 166 -8.49 -4.57 8.22
N GLY A 167 -8.90 -3.33 7.94
CA GLY A 167 -9.80 -2.59 8.82
C GLY A 167 -11.10 -3.33 9.11
N VAL A 168 -11.83 -3.78 8.08
CA VAL A 168 -13.10 -4.51 8.27
C VAL A 168 -12.92 -5.72 9.18
N THR A 169 -11.84 -6.48 8.97
CA THR A 169 -11.59 -7.70 9.72
C THR A 169 -11.23 -7.37 11.17
N ALA A 170 -10.31 -6.43 11.40
CA ALA A 170 -9.91 -6.01 12.73
C ALA A 170 -11.09 -5.39 13.50
N ALA A 171 -11.86 -4.52 12.85
CA ALA A 171 -13.04 -3.90 13.44
C ALA A 171 -14.10 -4.93 13.83
N THR A 172 -14.42 -5.87 12.95
CA THR A 172 -15.39 -6.94 13.22
C THR A 172 -14.94 -7.81 14.39
N PHE A 173 -13.66 -8.13 14.45
CA PHE A 173 -13.09 -8.91 15.54
C PHE A 173 -13.20 -8.17 16.88
N LEU A 174 -12.79 -6.90 16.93
CA LEU A 174 -12.86 -6.11 18.16
C LEU A 174 -14.29 -5.83 18.62
N LEU A 175 -15.22 -5.59 17.69
CA LEU A 175 -16.65 -5.45 18.01
C LEU A 175 -17.22 -6.74 18.61
N THR A 176 -16.74 -7.91 18.16
CA THR A 176 -17.13 -9.21 18.73
C THR A 176 -16.67 -9.37 20.17
N LEU A 177 -15.49 -8.82 20.50
CA LEU A 177 -14.97 -8.74 21.87
C LEU A 177 -15.64 -7.66 22.73
N GLY A 178 -16.63 -6.94 22.21
CA GLY A 178 -17.37 -5.93 22.95
C GLY A 178 -16.64 -4.59 23.10
N VAL A 179 -15.57 -4.36 22.35
CA VAL A 179 -14.86 -3.07 22.34
C VAL A 179 -15.80 -1.98 21.77
N PRO A 180 -15.91 -0.80 22.39
CA PRO A 180 -16.77 0.29 21.90
C PRO A 180 -16.41 0.73 20.48
N PRO A 181 -17.38 1.10 19.61
CA PRO A 181 -17.11 1.49 18.22
C PRO A 181 -16.05 2.59 18.04
N SER A 182 -16.05 3.63 18.88
CA SER A 182 -15.05 4.71 18.88
C SER A 182 -13.64 4.16 19.13
N ALA A 183 -13.50 3.32 20.16
CA ALA A 183 -12.27 2.63 20.52
C ALA A 183 -11.79 1.64 19.46
N VAL A 184 -12.72 0.89 18.84
CA VAL A 184 -12.43 -0.01 17.72
C VAL A 184 -11.83 0.79 16.58
N SER A 185 -12.53 1.84 16.14
CA SER A 185 -12.09 2.64 15.01
C SER A 185 -10.74 3.31 15.29
N ALA A 186 -10.59 3.94 16.46
CA ALA A 186 -9.32 4.55 16.87
C ALA A 186 -8.17 3.53 16.85
N SER A 187 -8.40 2.32 17.37
CA SER A 187 -7.36 1.29 17.46
C SER A 187 -6.97 0.75 16.10
N VAL A 188 -7.96 0.48 15.24
CA VAL A 188 -7.75 -0.01 13.88
C VAL A 188 -6.94 1.01 13.06
N HIS A 189 -7.39 2.26 12.97
CA HIS A 189 -6.68 3.28 12.18
C HIS A 189 -5.28 3.54 12.74
N THR A 190 -5.09 3.52 14.07
CA THR A 190 -3.76 3.70 14.66
C THR A 190 -2.82 2.56 14.25
N SER A 191 -3.31 1.32 14.25
CA SER A 191 -2.53 0.17 13.77
C SER A 191 -2.26 0.23 12.26
N GLU A 192 -3.20 0.77 11.47
CA GLU A 192 -3.06 0.94 10.03
C GLU A 192 -2.00 1.96 9.63
N ILE A 193 -1.69 2.95 10.46
CA ILE A 193 -0.56 3.86 10.22
C ILE A 193 0.73 3.05 9.97
N PHE A 194 0.93 1.97 10.72
CA PHE A 194 2.11 1.12 10.58
C PHE A 194 2.00 0.19 9.37
N THR A 195 0.89 -0.55 9.24
CA THR A 195 0.72 -1.54 8.17
C THR A 195 0.63 -0.89 6.79
N SER A 196 -0.21 0.16 6.65
CA SER A 196 -0.35 0.92 5.41
C SER A 196 0.85 1.84 5.14
N GLY A 197 1.53 2.33 6.19
CA GLY A 197 2.75 3.13 6.04
C GLY A 197 3.89 2.35 5.38
N VAL A 198 4.14 1.13 5.86
CA VAL A 198 5.15 0.23 5.26
C VAL A 198 4.76 -0.15 3.83
N SER A 199 3.52 -0.61 3.62
CA SER A 199 3.04 -1.00 2.28
C SER A 199 3.05 0.18 1.30
N GLY A 200 2.56 1.35 1.72
CA GLY A 200 2.50 2.57 0.92
C GLY A 200 3.89 3.07 0.51
N TYR A 201 4.85 3.03 1.44
CA TYR A 201 6.26 3.33 1.13
C TYR A 201 6.84 2.38 0.09
N MET A 202 6.57 1.07 0.21
CA MET A 202 7.03 0.09 -0.79
C MET A 202 6.40 0.34 -2.16
N HIS A 203 5.11 0.61 -2.22
CA HIS A 203 4.45 0.99 -3.47
C HIS A 203 5.03 2.27 -4.09
N LEU A 204 5.39 3.25 -3.28
CA LEU A 204 6.08 4.46 -3.75
C LEU A 204 7.47 4.13 -4.31
N LYS A 205 8.27 3.36 -3.57
CA LYS A 205 9.61 2.92 -3.95
C LYS A 205 9.62 2.10 -5.24
N PHE A 206 8.62 1.24 -5.45
CA PHE A 206 8.47 0.42 -6.67
C PHE A 206 7.81 1.15 -7.85
N GLY A 207 7.49 2.45 -7.71
CA GLY A 207 6.86 3.22 -8.78
C GLY A 207 5.40 2.82 -9.07
N ASN A 208 4.73 2.19 -8.10
CA ASN A 208 3.34 1.74 -8.21
C ASN A 208 2.33 2.86 -7.90
N VAL A 209 2.78 4.09 -7.66
CA VAL A 209 1.92 5.21 -7.28
C VAL A 209 1.70 6.13 -8.46
N ASN A 210 0.43 6.33 -8.84
CA ASN A 210 0.04 7.38 -9.78
C ASN A 210 -0.20 8.70 -9.02
N SER A 211 0.68 9.69 -9.20
CA SER A 211 0.60 10.95 -8.46
C SER A 211 -0.70 11.75 -8.70
N LYS A 212 -1.28 11.67 -9.91
CA LYS A 212 -2.56 12.34 -10.21
C LYS A 212 -3.72 11.69 -9.47
N LEU A 213 -3.73 10.35 -9.40
CA LEU A 213 -4.72 9.60 -8.64
C LEU A 213 -4.57 9.83 -7.14
N PHE A 214 -3.35 9.70 -6.63
CA PHE A 214 -3.02 9.92 -5.23
C PHE A 214 -3.53 11.28 -4.73
N LYS A 215 -3.21 12.39 -5.42
CA LYS A 215 -3.68 13.72 -5.02
C LYS A 215 -5.21 13.87 -5.05
N LYS A 216 -5.89 13.23 -6.02
CA LYS A 216 -7.36 13.27 -6.12
C LYS A 216 -8.07 12.48 -5.01
N ILE A 217 -7.37 11.53 -4.39
CA ILE A 217 -7.90 10.70 -3.30
C ILE A 217 -7.50 11.27 -1.94
N LEU A 218 -6.24 11.69 -1.81
CA LEU A 218 -5.63 12.10 -0.55
C LEU A 218 -6.42 13.19 0.16
N PHE A 219 -6.58 14.37 -0.46
CA PHE A 219 -7.18 15.51 0.24
C PHE A 219 -8.66 15.26 0.59
N PRO A 220 -9.52 14.79 -0.35
CA PRO A 220 -10.90 14.48 0.01
C PRO A 220 -11.01 13.35 1.02
N GLY A 221 -10.15 12.33 0.93
CA GLY A 221 -10.11 11.21 1.87
C GLY A 221 -9.74 11.64 3.28
N VAL A 222 -8.72 12.49 3.44
CA VAL A 222 -8.31 13.04 4.73
C VAL A 222 -9.43 13.89 5.35
N ILE A 223 -10.07 14.77 4.57
CA ILE A 223 -11.23 15.55 5.05
C ILE A 223 -12.35 14.61 5.49
N GLY A 224 -12.61 13.57 4.69
CA GLY A 224 -13.60 12.54 5.01
C GLY A 224 -13.29 11.84 6.34
N ALA A 225 -12.04 11.41 6.53
CA ALA A 225 -11.57 10.74 7.73
C ALA A 225 -11.72 11.59 8.99
N ILE A 226 -11.27 12.85 8.93
CA ILE A 226 -11.43 13.81 10.04
C ILE A 226 -12.91 13.99 10.37
N THR A 227 -13.76 14.14 9.35
CA THR A 227 -15.21 14.29 9.54
C THR A 227 -15.84 13.06 10.19
N GLY A 228 -15.48 11.85 9.74
CA GLY A 228 -16.00 10.60 10.28
C GLY A 228 -15.52 10.33 11.70
N ALA A 229 -14.23 10.56 11.96
CA ALA A 229 -13.63 10.41 13.29
C ALA A 229 -14.22 11.42 14.28
N TYR A 230 -14.35 12.69 13.87
CA TYR A 230 -15.00 13.73 14.67
C TYR A 230 -16.46 13.38 14.97
N LEU A 231 -17.22 12.92 13.97
CA LEU A 231 -18.61 12.53 14.17
C LEU A 231 -18.75 11.35 15.12
N LEU A 232 -17.95 10.29 14.93
CA LEU A 232 -18.02 9.10 15.78
C LEU A 232 -17.61 9.39 17.22
N SER A 233 -16.57 10.21 17.42
CA SER A 233 -16.09 10.60 18.75
C SER A 233 -17.02 11.59 19.45
N SER A 234 -17.57 12.57 18.74
CA SER A 234 -18.51 13.55 19.33
C SER A 234 -19.83 12.92 19.74
N LEU A 235 -20.20 11.78 19.14
CA LEU A 235 -21.43 11.05 19.43
C LEU A 235 -21.22 9.87 20.38
N GLU A 236 -20.11 9.84 21.12
CA GLU A 236 -19.82 8.76 22.07
C GLU A 236 -20.87 8.67 23.19
N HIS A 237 -21.43 9.80 23.62
CA HIS A 237 -22.57 9.81 24.56
C HIS A 237 -23.85 9.16 24.00
N TYR A 238 -23.97 9.04 22.68
CA TYR A 238 -25.08 8.38 21.98
C TYR A 238 -24.72 6.97 21.50
N ILE A 239 -23.83 6.28 22.23
CA ILE A 239 -23.33 4.94 21.88
C ILE A 239 -24.47 3.96 21.55
N TYR A 240 -25.61 4.06 22.24
CA TYR A 240 -26.80 3.23 22.03
C TYR A 240 -27.40 3.40 20.62
N ILE A 241 -27.31 4.59 20.04
CA ILE A 241 -27.78 4.90 18.68
C ILE A 241 -26.68 4.64 17.66
N ILE A 242 -25.42 4.96 17.99
CA ILE A 242 -24.28 4.80 17.10
C ILE A 242 -23.96 3.33 16.84
N LYS A 243 -24.00 2.48 17.86
CA LYS A 243 -23.71 1.05 17.75
C LYS A 243 -24.56 0.33 16.70
N PRO A 244 -25.91 0.44 16.65
CA PRO A 244 -26.70 -0.16 15.59
C PRO A 244 -26.47 0.49 14.22
N LEU A 245 -26.21 1.80 14.14
CA LEU A 245 -25.89 2.46 12.86
C LEU A 245 -24.58 1.94 12.25
N VAL A 246 -23.53 1.81 13.08
CA VAL A 246 -22.26 1.21 12.67
C VAL A 246 -22.46 -0.26 12.28
N ALA A 247 -23.31 -0.99 13.00
CA ALA A 247 -23.66 -2.37 12.67
C ALA A 247 -24.38 -2.48 11.30
N VAL A 248 -25.34 -1.60 11.01
CA VAL A 248 -26.01 -1.56 9.69
C VAL A 248 -25.03 -1.21 8.58
N TYR A 249 -24.16 -0.24 8.80
CA TYR A 249 -23.12 0.11 7.83
C TYR A 249 -22.17 -1.08 7.55
N THR A 250 -21.67 -1.72 8.61
CA THR A 250 -20.78 -2.89 8.47
C THR A 250 -21.49 -4.08 7.83
N LEU A 251 -22.79 -4.27 8.09
CA LEU A 251 -23.62 -5.25 7.40
C LEU A 251 -23.63 -5.02 5.89
N ILE A 252 -23.89 -3.77 5.46
CA ILE A 252 -23.86 -3.38 4.05
C ILE A 252 -22.47 -3.65 3.45
N LEU A 253 -21.41 -3.32 4.19
CA LEU A 253 -20.04 -3.55 3.75
C LEU A 253 -19.74 -5.04 3.55
N GLY A 254 -20.16 -5.89 4.49
CA GLY A 254 -20.05 -7.35 4.40
C GLY A 254 -20.77 -7.89 3.16
N ILE A 255 -22.00 -7.43 2.91
CA ILE A 255 -22.77 -7.78 1.70
C ILE A 255 -22.04 -7.35 0.43
N LEU A 256 -21.50 -6.12 0.39
CA LEU A 256 -20.76 -5.60 -0.76
C LEU A 256 -19.50 -6.42 -1.05
N ILE A 257 -18.79 -6.88 0.00
CA ILE A 257 -17.63 -7.76 -0.14
C ILE A 257 -18.05 -9.09 -0.79
N ILE A 258 -19.12 -9.73 -0.31
CA ILE A 258 -19.65 -10.98 -0.88
C ILE A 258 -20.08 -10.78 -2.34
N GLN A 259 -20.89 -9.76 -2.62
CA GLN A 259 -21.37 -9.47 -3.97
C GLN A 259 -20.22 -9.29 -4.95
N LYS A 260 -19.16 -8.59 -4.52
CA LYS A 260 -17.97 -8.38 -5.33
C LYS A 260 -17.19 -9.67 -5.59
N ALA A 261 -17.10 -10.56 -4.61
CA ALA A 261 -16.48 -11.88 -4.78
C ALA A 261 -17.21 -12.73 -5.83
N LEU A 262 -18.53 -12.57 -5.95
CA LEU A 262 -19.36 -13.34 -6.87
C LEU A 262 -19.43 -12.76 -8.30
N LYS A 263 -19.13 -11.48 -8.49
CA LYS A 263 -19.31 -10.78 -9.77
C LYS A 263 -18.24 -11.17 -10.81
N LYS A 264 -18.66 -11.84 -11.90
CA LYS A 264 -17.77 -12.37 -12.96
C LYS A 264 -17.33 -11.37 -14.04
N ARG A 265 -18.06 -10.28 -14.27
CA ARG A 265 -17.73 -9.26 -15.30
C ARG A 265 -18.04 -7.86 -14.80
N ILE A 266 -17.14 -6.92 -15.06
CA ILE A 266 -17.36 -5.51 -14.79
C ILE A 266 -17.22 -4.75 -16.10
N GLU A 267 -18.30 -4.11 -16.55
CA GLU A 267 -18.23 -3.11 -17.60
C GLU A 267 -17.36 -1.95 -17.11
N LYS A 268 -16.23 -1.74 -17.79
CA LYS A 268 -15.26 -0.70 -17.45
C LYS A 268 -15.79 0.64 -17.93
N ARG A 269 -16.56 1.34 -17.09
CA ARG A 269 -16.94 2.74 -17.33
C ARG A 269 -16.05 3.66 -16.52
N PRO A 270 -15.42 4.68 -17.14
CA PRO A 270 -14.56 5.62 -16.43
C PRO A 270 -15.38 6.36 -15.35
N PHE A 271 -14.87 6.36 -14.13
CA PHE A 271 -15.47 7.06 -13.00
C PHE A 271 -14.77 8.39 -12.76
N THR A 272 -15.52 9.48 -12.80
CA THR A 272 -15.01 10.85 -12.74
C THR A 272 -15.04 11.44 -11.32
N LYS A 273 -15.95 10.97 -10.46
CA LYS A 273 -16.20 11.53 -9.10
C LYS A 273 -15.29 10.94 -8.02
N ILE A 274 -13.99 10.81 -8.28
CA ILE A 274 -13.03 10.12 -7.41
C ILE A 274 -12.89 10.81 -6.04
N GLY A 275 -12.93 12.15 -6.01
CA GLY A 275 -12.83 12.90 -4.76
C GLY A 275 -14.00 12.62 -3.81
N TRP A 276 -15.23 12.60 -4.33
CA TRP A 276 -16.41 12.24 -3.53
C TRP A 276 -16.37 10.81 -3.02
N LEU A 277 -15.91 9.88 -3.86
CA LEU A 277 -15.70 8.49 -3.44
C LEU A 277 -14.66 8.40 -2.32
N ALA A 278 -13.56 9.14 -2.41
CA ALA A 278 -12.52 9.15 -1.39
C ALA A 278 -13.00 9.80 -0.08
N MET A 279 -13.75 10.90 -0.16
CA MET A 279 -14.34 11.56 1.01
C MET A 279 -15.35 10.65 1.71
N ALA A 280 -16.32 10.10 0.97
CA ALA A 280 -17.28 9.14 1.52
C ALA A 280 -16.57 7.89 2.07
N GLY A 281 -15.56 7.40 1.34
CA GLY A 281 -14.71 6.30 1.78
C GLY A 281 -14.05 6.59 3.11
N GLY A 282 -13.34 7.71 3.26
CA GLY A 282 -12.66 8.09 4.50
C GLY A 282 -13.61 8.35 5.66
N THR A 283 -14.77 8.97 5.42
CA THR A 283 -15.79 9.18 6.47
C THR A 283 -16.35 7.87 6.98
N LEU A 284 -16.77 6.99 6.07
CA LEU A 284 -17.33 5.69 6.42
C LEU A 284 -16.28 4.76 7.05
N ASP A 285 -15.03 4.88 6.57
CA ASP A 285 -13.89 4.19 7.15
C ASP A 285 -13.67 4.57 8.60
N SER A 286 -13.63 5.87 8.91
CA SER A 286 -13.49 6.33 10.30
C SER A 286 -14.70 6.03 11.18
N ILE A 287 -15.91 5.91 10.63
CA ILE A 287 -17.11 5.54 11.41
C ILE A 287 -17.12 4.04 11.73
N GLY A 288 -16.79 3.18 10.77
CA GLY A 288 -16.93 1.73 10.92
C GLY A 288 -15.63 0.95 11.12
N GLY A 289 -14.47 1.61 11.07
CA GLY A 289 -13.15 1.01 11.21
C GLY A 289 -12.73 0.13 10.04
N GLY A 290 -13.21 0.34 8.80
CA GLY A 290 -12.85 -0.56 7.68
C GLY A 290 -13.43 -0.28 6.29
N GLY A 291 -13.90 0.93 6.00
CA GLY A 291 -14.53 1.28 4.72
C GLY A 291 -13.57 1.46 3.54
N TRP A 292 -12.31 1.82 3.78
CA TRP A 292 -11.43 2.35 2.74
C TRP A 292 -11.19 1.38 1.59
N GLY A 293 -10.76 0.16 1.88
CA GLY A 293 -10.49 -0.87 0.88
C GLY A 293 -11.73 -1.29 0.06
N PRO A 294 -12.84 -1.73 0.71
CA PRO A 294 -14.04 -2.18 0.01
C PRO A 294 -14.82 -1.08 -0.72
N ILE A 295 -14.66 0.18 -0.33
CA ILE A 295 -15.32 1.32 -0.98
C ILE A 295 -14.40 1.92 -2.04
N VAL A 296 -13.18 2.33 -1.69
CA VAL A 296 -12.31 3.12 -2.57
C VAL A 296 -11.52 2.23 -3.52
N THR A 297 -10.62 1.37 -3.02
CA THR A 297 -9.75 0.50 -3.85
C THR A 297 -10.59 -0.35 -4.80
N SER A 298 -11.58 -0.99 -4.19
CA SER A 298 -12.58 -1.82 -4.80
C SER A 298 -13.33 -1.18 -5.95
N THR A 299 -13.90 0.02 -5.74
CA THR A 299 -14.64 0.73 -6.77
C THR A 299 -13.73 1.20 -7.88
N LEU A 300 -12.52 1.69 -7.58
CA LEU A 300 -11.60 2.17 -8.61
C LEU A 300 -11.14 1.05 -9.54
N ILE A 301 -10.84 -0.13 -8.99
CA ILE A 301 -10.51 -1.33 -9.79
C ILE A 301 -11.73 -1.77 -10.61
N ALA A 302 -12.91 -1.82 -9.99
CA ALA A 302 -14.14 -2.16 -10.69
C ALA A 302 -14.43 -1.19 -11.85
N ARG A 303 -14.12 0.09 -11.69
CA ARG A 303 -14.29 1.13 -12.72
C ARG A 303 -13.17 1.12 -13.78
N GLY A 304 -12.39 0.04 -13.86
CA GLY A 304 -11.44 -0.21 -14.94
C GLY A 304 -10.08 0.46 -14.76
N ARG A 305 -9.77 1.06 -13.61
CA ARG A 305 -8.42 1.55 -13.35
C ARG A 305 -7.47 0.38 -13.15
N HIS A 306 -6.23 0.58 -13.60
CA HIS A 306 -5.19 -0.44 -13.51
C HIS A 306 -4.95 -0.84 -12.03
N PRO A 307 -5.06 -2.13 -11.65
CA PRO A 307 -4.95 -2.57 -10.26
C PRO A 307 -3.66 -2.14 -9.56
N LYS A 308 -2.50 -2.39 -10.19
CA LYS A 308 -1.18 -2.02 -9.64
C LYS A 308 -1.09 -0.56 -9.19
N TYR A 309 -1.53 0.37 -10.05
CA TYR A 309 -1.46 1.81 -9.77
C TYR A 309 -2.56 2.28 -8.82
N THR A 310 -3.70 1.60 -8.84
CA THR A 310 -4.81 1.89 -7.93
C THR A 310 -4.46 1.48 -6.51
N ILE A 311 -4.04 0.23 -6.31
CA ILE A 311 -3.62 -0.29 -5.00
C ILE A 311 -2.48 0.56 -4.46
N GLY A 312 -1.44 0.83 -5.25
CA GLY A 312 -0.32 1.65 -4.78
C GLY A 312 -0.71 3.08 -4.38
N SER A 313 -1.53 3.76 -5.19
CA SER A 313 -2.01 5.11 -4.85
C SER A 313 -2.97 5.14 -3.67
N VAL A 314 -3.85 4.15 -3.55
CA VAL A 314 -4.89 4.10 -2.52
C VAL A 314 -4.28 3.69 -1.17
N ASN A 315 -3.37 2.71 -1.14
CA ASN A 315 -2.66 2.30 0.08
C ASN A 315 -1.73 3.41 0.59
N LEU A 316 -1.10 4.19 -0.30
CA LEU A 316 -0.35 5.36 0.14
C LEU A 316 -1.26 6.46 0.71
N ALA A 317 -2.45 6.65 0.14
CA ALA A 317 -3.43 7.60 0.67
C ALA A 317 -4.03 7.13 2.00
N GLU A 318 -4.25 5.83 2.16
CA GLU A 318 -4.73 5.18 3.38
C GLU A 318 -3.86 5.54 4.59
N PHE A 319 -2.53 5.51 4.45
CA PHE A 319 -1.63 5.97 5.51
C PHE A 319 -1.98 7.36 6.05
N PHE A 320 -2.25 8.33 5.17
CA PHE A 320 -2.61 9.69 5.59
C PHE A 320 -4.04 9.78 6.13
N VAL A 321 -4.96 8.97 5.60
CA VAL A 321 -6.36 8.88 6.05
C VAL A 321 -6.40 8.30 7.46
N SER A 322 -5.74 7.15 7.70
CA SER A 322 -5.63 6.52 9.00
C SER A 322 -4.85 7.38 9.98
N LEU A 323 -3.81 8.10 9.54
CA LEU A 323 -3.10 9.08 10.37
C LEU A 323 -4.02 10.21 10.82
N ALA A 324 -4.77 10.82 9.88
CA ALA A 324 -5.69 11.91 10.20
C ALA A 324 -6.81 11.45 11.14
N SER A 325 -7.40 10.28 10.87
CA SER A 325 -8.42 9.66 11.72
C SER A 325 -7.90 9.40 13.14
N SER A 326 -6.72 8.78 13.25
CA SER A 326 -6.11 8.48 14.56
C SER A 326 -5.79 9.74 15.36
N VAL A 327 -5.25 10.78 14.71
CA VAL A 327 -5.00 12.07 15.37
C VAL A 327 -6.30 12.68 15.85
N THR A 328 -7.37 12.66 15.05
CA THR A 328 -8.68 13.18 15.47
C THR A 328 -9.26 12.39 16.64
N PHE A 329 -9.22 11.05 16.61
CA PHE A 329 -9.67 10.23 17.74
C PHE A 329 -8.88 10.53 19.01
N ILE A 330 -7.54 10.46 18.96
CA ILE A 330 -6.69 10.72 20.12
C ILE A 330 -6.92 12.12 20.69
N SER A 331 -7.18 13.11 19.83
CA SER A 331 -7.45 14.49 20.26
C SER A 331 -8.78 14.66 21.00
N ILE A 332 -9.77 13.79 20.75
CA ILE A 332 -11.14 13.95 21.28
C ILE A 332 -11.41 12.96 22.42
N ILE A 333 -11.16 11.66 22.20
CA ILE A 333 -11.44 10.59 23.17
C ILE A 333 -10.21 10.18 23.99
N GLY A 334 -9.04 10.73 23.68
CA GLY A 334 -7.78 10.40 24.35
C GLY A 334 -7.14 9.08 23.89
N PHE A 335 -5.99 8.76 24.48
CA PHE A 335 -5.22 7.54 24.19
C PHE A 335 -5.51 6.44 25.24
N SER A 336 -6.75 5.96 25.29
CA SER A 336 -7.23 5.02 26.32
C SER A 336 -7.05 3.53 25.97
N HIS A 337 -7.14 3.17 24.68
CA HIS A 337 -7.15 1.77 24.23
C HIS A 337 -5.80 1.31 23.62
N TRP A 338 -4.70 1.80 24.17
CA TRP A 338 -3.36 1.54 23.65
C TRP A 338 -2.97 0.05 23.64
N LYS A 339 -3.50 -0.76 24.57
CA LYS A 339 -3.31 -2.22 24.60
C LYS A 339 -3.91 -2.91 23.36
N VAL A 340 -5.06 -2.42 22.89
CA VAL A 340 -5.71 -2.91 21.66
C VAL A 340 -4.84 -2.59 20.45
N VAL A 341 -4.38 -1.33 20.34
CA VAL A 341 -3.46 -0.87 19.30
C VAL A 341 -2.20 -1.74 19.27
N LEU A 342 -1.57 -1.94 20.43
CA LEU A 342 -0.35 -2.73 20.56
C LEU A 342 -0.58 -4.19 20.13
N GLY A 343 -1.67 -4.82 20.59
CA GLY A 343 -2.04 -6.17 20.20
C GLY A 343 -2.20 -6.30 18.69
N LEU A 344 -2.99 -5.39 18.07
CA LEU A 344 -3.20 -5.37 16.63
C LEU A 344 -1.88 -5.23 15.84
N ILE A 345 -1.01 -4.29 16.26
CA ILE A 345 0.30 -4.06 15.60
C ILE A 345 1.18 -5.32 15.70
N LEU A 346 1.31 -5.91 16.89
CA LEU A 346 2.14 -7.09 17.10
C LEU A 346 1.65 -8.28 16.25
N GLY A 347 0.34 -8.55 16.29
CA GLY A 347 -0.26 -9.61 15.48
C GLY A 347 -0.09 -9.37 13.98
N GLY A 348 -0.37 -8.14 13.54
CA GLY A 348 -0.24 -7.74 12.15
C GLY A 348 1.19 -7.84 11.62
N MET A 349 2.18 -7.32 12.36
CA MET A 349 3.58 -7.36 11.95
C MET A 349 4.09 -8.80 11.75
N VAL A 350 3.66 -9.74 12.60
CA VAL A 350 4.00 -11.17 12.46
C VAL A 350 3.29 -11.80 11.26
N ALA A 351 2.02 -11.48 11.05
CA ALA A 351 1.22 -12.01 9.95
C ALA A 351 1.67 -11.48 8.58
N ALA A 352 2.12 -10.23 8.46
CA ALA A 352 2.46 -9.59 7.19
C ALA A 352 3.44 -10.41 6.29
N PRO A 353 4.61 -10.88 6.77
CA PRO A 353 5.51 -11.69 5.95
C PRO A 353 4.92 -13.05 5.58
N ILE A 354 4.14 -13.65 6.49
CA ILE A 354 3.48 -14.95 6.26
C ILE A 354 2.43 -14.79 5.17
N ALA A 355 1.59 -13.77 5.28
CA ALA A 355 0.54 -13.43 4.32
C ALA A 355 1.13 -13.12 2.94
N ALA A 356 2.22 -12.36 2.86
CA ALA A 356 2.90 -12.06 1.60
C ALA A 356 3.41 -13.32 0.89
N ASN A 357 3.89 -14.32 1.65
CA ASN A 357 4.35 -15.59 1.09
C ASN A 357 3.19 -16.51 0.69
N LEU A 358 2.11 -16.54 1.47
CA LEU A 358 0.97 -17.44 1.28
C LEU A 358 -0.09 -16.90 0.30
N SER A 359 -0.17 -15.59 0.10
CA SER A 359 -1.15 -14.91 -0.76
C SER A 359 -1.20 -15.46 -2.19
N ARG A 360 -0.05 -15.92 -2.72
CA ARG A 360 0.06 -16.53 -4.05
C ARG A 360 -0.71 -17.85 -4.20
N ARG A 361 -1.04 -18.52 -3.09
CA ARG A 361 -1.70 -19.84 -3.08
C ARG A 361 -3.15 -19.78 -2.57
N LEU A 362 -3.62 -18.63 -2.09
CA LEU A 362 -4.93 -18.54 -1.46
C LEU A 362 -6.02 -18.16 -2.47
N PRO A 363 -7.18 -18.85 -2.46
CA PRO A 363 -8.30 -18.48 -3.30
C PRO A 363 -8.94 -17.18 -2.78
N ILE A 364 -8.53 -16.05 -3.35
CA ILE A 364 -9.01 -14.68 -3.05
C ILE A 364 -10.55 -14.64 -2.91
N LYS A 365 -11.27 -15.31 -3.82
CA LYS A 365 -12.73 -15.37 -3.81
C LYS A 365 -13.28 -16.00 -2.52
N THR A 366 -12.71 -17.12 -2.09
CA THR A 366 -13.12 -17.81 -0.87
C THR A 366 -12.87 -16.93 0.35
N MET A 367 -11.72 -16.26 0.41
CA MET A 367 -11.40 -15.35 1.50
C MET A 367 -12.38 -14.18 1.58
N MET A 368 -12.71 -13.55 0.46
CA MET A 368 -13.72 -12.48 0.43
C MET A 368 -15.09 -12.97 0.89
N ILE A 369 -15.52 -14.16 0.47
CA ILE A 369 -16.79 -14.74 0.92
C ILE A 369 -16.75 -15.00 2.43
N MET A 370 -15.70 -15.63 2.96
CA MET A 370 -15.58 -15.89 4.39
C MET A 370 -15.61 -14.61 5.23
N VAL A 371 -14.80 -13.61 4.86
CA VAL A 371 -14.75 -12.32 5.56
C VAL A 371 -16.11 -11.64 5.50
N GLY A 372 -16.69 -11.52 4.30
CA GLY A 372 -18.00 -10.90 4.15
C GLY A 372 -19.09 -11.61 4.94
N THR A 373 -19.07 -12.94 5.00
CA THR A 373 -20.03 -13.73 5.79
C THR A 373 -19.87 -13.49 7.29
N ILE A 374 -18.63 -13.48 7.80
CA ILE A 374 -18.36 -13.20 9.23
C ILE A 374 -18.85 -11.80 9.59
N VAL A 375 -18.53 -10.80 8.77
CA VAL A 375 -18.97 -9.41 8.96
C VAL A 375 -20.50 -9.35 9.01
N VAL A 376 -21.19 -9.96 8.05
CA VAL A 376 -22.67 -10.02 8.03
C VAL A 376 -23.22 -10.65 9.31
N ILE A 377 -22.67 -11.78 9.76
CA ILE A 377 -23.14 -12.47 10.96
C ILE A 377 -22.95 -11.60 12.20
N VAL A 378 -21.77 -11.00 12.38
CA VAL A 378 -21.46 -10.14 13.54
C VAL A 378 -22.36 -8.91 13.54
N SER A 379 -22.53 -8.25 12.40
CA SER A 379 -23.40 -7.09 12.28
C SER A 379 -24.86 -7.44 12.57
N LEU A 380 -25.37 -8.57 12.06
CA LEU A 380 -26.72 -9.05 12.37
C LEU A 380 -26.89 -9.36 13.87
N ARG A 381 -25.89 -9.99 14.49
CA ARG A 381 -25.90 -10.27 15.93
C ARG A 381 -25.95 -8.98 16.75
N ILE A 382 -25.19 -7.95 16.37
CA ILE A 382 -25.20 -6.65 17.07
C ILE A 382 -26.57 -5.98 16.91
N ILE A 383 -27.12 -5.95 15.69
CA ILE A 383 -28.46 -5.39 15.43
C ILE A 383 -29.52 -6.13 16.24
N TYR A 384 -29.48 -7.46 16.26
CA TYR A 384 -30.39 -8.28 17.04
C TYR A 384 -30.28 -7.97 18.54
N MET A 385 -29.06 -7.93 19.09
CA MET A 385 -28.88 -7.60 20.51
C MET A 385 -29.43 -6.21 20.85
N VAL A 386 -29.23 -5.21 19.99
CA VAL A 386 -29.74 -3.85 20.25
C VAL A 386 -31.26 -3.76 20.14
N LEU A 387 -31.89 -4.55 19.25
CA LEU A 387 -33.34 -4.50 19.04
C LEU A 387 -34.15 -5.36 20.02
N PHE A 388 -33.55 -6.41 20.58
CA PHE A 388 -34.27 -7.43 21.36
C PHE A 388 -33.72 -7.66 22.77
N SER A 389 -32.65 -6.96 23.18
CA SER A 389 -32.19 -6.99 24.56
C SER A 389 -32.63 -5.69 25.23
N ASP A 390 -33.79 -5.72 25.89
CA ASP A 390 -34.26 -4.70 26.83
C ASP A 390 -33.48 -4.77 28.15
#